data_AF-A0A3P3E2T4-F1
#
_entry.id   AF-A0A3P3E2T4-F1
#
_cell.length_a   1.000
_cell.length_b   1.000
_cell.length_c   1.000
_cell.angle_alpha   90.00
_cell.angle_beta   90.00
_cell.angle_gamma   90.00
#
_symmetry.space_group_name_H-M   'P 1'
#
loop_
_entity.id
_entity.type
_entity.pdbx_description
1 polymer ?
#
loop_
_entity_poly.entity_id
_entity_poly.type
_entity_poly.pdbx_seq_one_letter_code
_entity_poly.pdbx_strand_id
1 'polypeptide(L)'
;MAFEQQLSAAVETGKPLFLHCRDAFTDFHDMLAPVIADGARGVVHCFTGNRVEAEAFLAMGLDIGITGWVTDLQRGQALSGFAAPDAPCSMRHITRARVEQFGWP
;
A
#
# COMPACT_ATOMS: atom_id res chain seq x y z
N MET A 1 -13.64 -15.31 -0.83
CA MET A 1 -14.33 -15.46 -2.13
C MET A 1 -13.97 -14.35 -3.12
N ALA A 2 -14.56 -13.14 -3.07
CA ALA A 2 -14.29 -12.13 -4.11
C ALA A 2 -12.84 -11.59 -4.11
N PHE A 3 -12.27 -11.34 -2.93
CA PHE A 3 -10.91 -10.82 -2.81
C PHE A 3 -9.86 -11.84 -3.27
N GLU A 4 -9.91 -13.07 -2.76
CA GLU A 4 -9.00 -14.17 -3.17
C GLU A 4 -9.03 -14.41 -4.69
N GLN A 5 -10.21 -14.38 -5.32
CA GLN A 5 -10.32 -14.52 -6.77
C GLN A 5 -9.66 -13.38 -7.53
N GLN A 6 -9.78 -12.13 -7.03
CA GLN A 6 -9.09 -10.99 -7.62
C GLN A 6 -7.58 -11.06 -7.43
N LEU A 7 -7.12 -11.63 -6.31
CA LEU A 7 -5.70 -11.88 -6.06
C LEU A 7 -5.14 -12.91 -7.05
N SER A 8 -5.80 -14.05 -7.21
CA SER A 8 -5.40 -15.06 -8.21
C SER A 8 -5.39 -14.47 -9.63
N ALA A 9 -6.42 -13.71 -9.99
CA ALA A 9 -6.48 -13.05 -11.30
C ALA A 9 -5.34 -12.03 -11.50
N ALA A 10 -4.89 -11.34 -10.44
CA ALA A 10 -3.77 -10.42 -10.54
C ALA A 10 -2.44 -11.13 -10.78
N VAL A 11 -2.23 -12.30 -10.16
CA VAL A 11 -1.06 -13.16 -10.43
C VAL A 11 -1.10 -13.66 -11.87
N GLU A 12 -2.24 -14.21 -12.30
CA GLU A 12 -2.41 -14.75 -13.67
C GLU A 12 -2.21 -13.68 -14.75
N THR A 13 -2.70 -12.46 -14.53
CA THR A 13 -2.63 -11.38 -15.51
C THR A 13 -1.39 -10.50 -15.39
N GLY A 14 -0.60 -10.65 -14.31
CA GLY A 14 0.54 -9.80 -14.00
C GLY A 14 0.20 -8.32 -13.81
N LYS A 15 -1.07 -7.99 -13.56
CA LYS A 15 -1.53 -6.61 -13.36
C LYS A 15 -1.32 -6.16 -11.90
N PRO A 16 -0.98 -4.88 -11.67
CA PRO A 16 -0.82 -4.37 -10.32
C PRO A 16 -2.16 -4.31 -9.58
N LEU A 17 -2.14 -4.58 -8.29
CA LEU A 17 -3.29 -4.51 -7.40
C LEU A 17 -3.49 -3.08 -6.85
N PHE A 18 -4.75 -2.64 -6.82
CA PHE A 18 -5.16 -1.41 -6.14
C PHE A 18 -5.98 -1.79 -4.92
N LEU A 19 -5.35 -1.69 -3.75
CA LEU A 19 -5.73 -2.40 -2.53
C LEU A 19 -6.35 -1.46 -1.50
N HIS A 20 -7.53 -1.81 -0.99
CA HIS A 20 -8.17 -1.11 0.12
C HIS A 20 -8.17 -1.98 1.37
N CYS A 21 -7.72 -1.43 2.50
CA CYS A 21 -7.77 -2.12 3.79
C CYS A 21 -8.29 -1.14 4.86
N ARG A 22 -9.26 -1.59 5.66
CA ARG A 22 -9.81 -0.88 6.82
C ARG A 22 -10.20 -1.87 7.91
N ASP A 23 -9.64 -1.71 9.10
CA ASP A 23 -9.90 -2.54 10.29
C ASP A 23 -9.76 -4.06 10.07
N ALA A 24 -8.98 -4.47 9.06
CA ALA A 24 -8.84 -5.86 8.62
C ALA A 24 -7.37 -6.23 8.32
N PHE A 25 -6.43 -5.58 9.00
CA PHE A 25 -5.00 -5.68 8.68
C PHE A 25 -4.48 -7.12 8.68
N THR A 26 -4.76 -7.90 9.74
CA THR A 26 -4.23 -9.26 9.90
C THR A 26 -4.66 -10.18 8.76
N ASP A 27 -5.98 -10.30 8.53
CA ASP A 27 -6.52 -11.16 7.46
C ASP A 27 -6.01 -10.70 6.08
N PHE A 28 -5.93 -9.39 5.87
CA PHE A 28 -5.48 -8.79 4.62
C PHE A 28 -4.00 -9.07 4.35
N HIS A 29 -3.16 -8.95 5.38
CA HIS A 29 -1.74 -9.24 5.32
C HIS A 29 -1.49 -10.72 4.99
N ASP A 30 -2.19 -11.62 5.69
CA ASP A 30 -2.00 -13.07 5.52
C ASP A 30 -2.47 -13.56 4.15
N MET A 31 -3.53 -12.97 3.60
CA MET A 31 -3.99 -13.27 2.23
C MET A 31 -3.04 -12.73 1.16
N LEU A 32 -2.35 -11.61 1.40
CA LEU A 32 -1.43 -11.01 0.44
C LEU A 32 -0.07 -11.68 0.41
N ALA A 33 0.45 -12.14 1.55
CA ALA A 33 1.78 -12.74 1.66
C ALA A 33 2.11 -13.78 0.55
N PRO A 34 1.28 -14.80 0.28
CA PRO A 34 1.59 -15.77 -0.79
C PRO A 34 1.51 -15.15 -2.19
N VAL A 35 0.58 -14.23 -2.41
CA VAL A 35 0.33 -13.60 -3.71
C VAL A 35 1.47 -12.65 -4.10
N ILE A 36 2.03 -11.95 -3.12
CA ILE A 36 3.21 -11.10 -3.30
C ILE A 36 4.46 -11.94 -3.53
N ALA A 37 4.61 -13.08 -2.83
CA ALA A 37 5.69 -14.04 -3.07
C ALA A 37 5.67 -14.59 -4.51
N ASP A 38 4.47 -14.77 -5.07
CA ASP A 38 4.26 -15.17 -6.48
C ASP A 38 4.47 -14.02 -7.49
N GLY A 39 4.90 -12.84 -7.03
CA GLY A 39 5.29 -11.71 -7.89
C GLY A 39 4.19 -10.69 -8.14
N ALA A 40 3.05 -10.78 -7.44
CA ALA A 40 2.07 -9.69 -7.46
C ALA A 40 2.67 -8.42 -6.84
N ARG A 41 2.23 -7.28 -7.37
CA ARG A 41 2.66 -5.95 -6.92
C ARG A 41 1.43 -5.06 -6.79
N GLY A 42 1.47 -4.06 -5.94
CA GLY A 42 0.30 -3.21 -5.74
C GLY A 42 0.52 -2.03 -4.82
N VAL A 43 -0.52 -1.22 -4.71
CA VAL A 43 -0.58 -0.06 -3.83
C VAL A 43 -1.75 -0.18 -2.87
N VAL A 44 -1.48 -0.04 -1.58
CA VAL A 44 -2.52 0.10 -0.54
C VAL A 44 -2.98 1.55 -0.54
N HIS A 45 -4.13 1.82 -1.13
CA HIS A 45 -4.65 3.18 -1.30
C HIS A 45 -5.48 3.63 -0.09
N CYS A 46 -5.46 4.94 0.16
CA CYS A 46 -6.19 5.55 1.28
C CYS A 46 -5.83 4.90 2.62
N PHE A 47 -4.53 4.75 2.87
CA PHE A 47 -4.04 4.15 4.09
C PHE A 47 -4.39 5.04 5.30
N THR A 48 -5.11 4.43 6.25
CA THR A 48 -5.56 5.08 7.49
C THR A 48 -5.10 4.33 8.73
N GLY A 49 -4.22 3.34 8.56
CA GLY A 49 -3.68 2.51 9.63
C GLY A 49 -2.58 3.17 10.45
N ASN A 50 -1.94 2.37 11.29
CA ASN A 50 -0.84 2.82 12.16
C ASN A 50 0.55 2.60 11.53
N ARG A 51 1.60 3.12 12.16
CA ARG A 51 2.99 3.00 11.66
C ARG A 51 3.46 1.55 11.48
N VAL A 52 3.08 0.65 12.39
CA VAL A 52 3.49 -0.76 12.34
C VAL A 52 2.89 -1.44 11.12
N GLU A 53 1.62 -1.18 10.84
CA GLU A 53 0.92 -1.70 9.66
C GLU A 53 1.53 -1.16 8.36
N ALA A 54 1.90 0.12 8.34
CA ALA A 54 2.58 0.71 7.19
C ALA A 54 3.95 0.07 6.93
N GLU A 55 4.75 -0.11 7.98
CA GLU A 55 6.06 -0.75 7.86
C GLU A 55 5.96 -2.20 7.39
N ALA A 56 4.93 -2.93 7.82
CA ALA A 56 4.67 -4.29 7.35
C ALA A 56 4.32 -4.33 5.85
N PHE A 57 3.45 -3.44 5.36
CA PHE A 57 3.13 -3.36 3.93
C PHE A 57 4.34 -2.99 3.08
N LEU A 58 5.16 -2.04 3.54
CA LEU A 58 6.41 -1.67 2.85
C LEU A 58 7.42 -2.83 2.85
N ALA A 59 7.52 -3.59 3.93
CA ALA A 59 8.40 -4.76 4.03
C ALA A 59 8.01 -5.89 3.06
N MET A 60 6.72 -6.03 2.76
CA MET A 60 6.23 -6.93 1.69
C MET A 60 6.56 -6.42 0.28
N GLY A 61 6.96 -5.16 0.11
CA GLY A 61 7.22 -4.56 -1.19
C GLY A 61 5.99 -3.92 -1.84
N LEU A 62 4.94 -3.65 -1.07
CA LEU A 62 3.78 -2.87 -1.50
C LEU A 62 4.03 -1.37 -1.32
N ASP A 63 3.47 -0.56 -2.22
CA ASP A 63 3.45 0.89 -2.06
C ASP A 63 2.25 1.32 -1.20
N ILE A 64 2.36 2.45 -0.50
CA ILE A 64 1.28 2.98 0.35
C ILE A 64 0.85 4.36 -0.17
N GLY A 65 -0.42 4.47 -0.51
CA GLY A 65 -1.04 5.73 -0.91
C GLY A 65 -1.61 6.47 0.29
N ILE A 66 -0.98 7.58 0.66
CA ILE A 66 -1.51 8.53 1.64
C ILE A 66 -2.30 9.61 0.90
N THR A 67 -3.56 9.80 1.27
CA THR A 67 -4.44 10.82 0.67
C THR A 67 -4.45 12.09 1.52
N GLY A 68 -5.22 13.10 1.08
CA GLY A 68 -5.47 14.33 1.84
C GLY A 68 -6.03 14.14 3.26
N TRP A 69 -6.35 12.90 3.66
CA TRP A 69 -6.66 12.53 5.04
C TRP A 69 -5.58 12.98 6.04
N VAL A 70 -4.32 13.11 5.61
CA VAL A 70 -3.25 13.65 6.46
C VAL A 70 -3.40 15.13 6.81
N THR A 71 -4.25 15.86 6.09
CA THR A 71 -4.57 17.27 6.37
C THR A 71 -5.77 17.44 7.31
N ASP A 72 -6.42 16.34 7.72
CA ASP A 72 -7.42 16.36 8.79
C ASP A 72 -6.71 16.53 10.14
N LEU A 73 -6.77 17.74 10.70
CA LEU A 73 -6.08 18.11 11.94
C LEU A 73 -6.59 17.34 13.18
N GLN A 74 -7.75 16.67 13.11
CA GLN A 74 -8.30 15.85 14.19
C GLN A 74 -7.94 14.37 14.08
N ARG A 75 -7.84 13.83 12.85
CA ARG A 75 -7.67 12.38 12.59
C ARG A 75 -6.36 11.99 11.89
N GLY A 76 -5.65 12.96 11.32
CA GLY A 76 -4.40 12.77 10.58
C GLY A 76 -3.14 12.79 11.43
N GLN A 77 -3.23 12.99 12.76
CA GLN A 77 -2.05 13.11 13.63
C GLN A 77 -1.15 11.87 13.59
N ALA A 78 -1.74 10.67 13.53
CA ALA A 78 -0.98 9.41 13.41
C ALA A 78 -0.25 9.25 12.05
N LEU A 79 -0.72 9.94 11.01
CA LEU A 79 -0.19 9.87 9.64
C LEU A 79 0.72 11.07 9.29
N SER A 80 0.68 12.13 10.11
CA SER A 80 1.40 13.38 9.88
C SER A 80 2.92 13.18 9.72
N GLY A 81 3.51 12.24 10.47
CA GLY A 81 4.94 11.90 10.36
C GLY A 81 5.33 11.20 9.05
N PHE A 82 4.37 10.69 8.27
CA PHE A 82 4.62 10.10 6.96
C PHE A 82 4.48 11.13 5.83
N ALA A 83 3.60 12.13 5.97
CA ALA A 83 3.45 13.19 4.97
C ALA A 83 4.40 14.39 5.17
N ALA A 84 5.25 14.36 6.19
CA ALA A 84 6.16 15.45 6.49
C ALA A 84 7.24 15.60 5.39
N PRO A 85 7.60 16.83 4.98
CA PRO A 85 8.54 17.10 3.90
C PRO A 85 9.98 16.65 4.20
N ASP A 86 10.27 16.21 5.42
CA ASP A 86 11.54 15.70 5.94
C ASP A 86 11.55 14.17 6.16
N ALA A 87 10.44 13.47 5.90
CA ALA A 87 10.39 12.00 6.03
C ALA A 87 11.52 11.34 5.22
N PRO A 88 12.18 10.28 5.72
CA PRO A 88 13.28 9.63 5.03
C PRO A 88 12.84 9.16 3.64
N CYS A 89 13.73 9.21 2.63
CA CYS A 89 13.38 8.93 1.23
C CYS A 89 12.77 7.52 1.02
N SER A 90 13.14 6.55 1.85
CA SER A 90 12.54 5.20 1.89
C SER A 90 11.07 5.19 2.32
N MET A 91 10.63 6.25 2.99
CA MET A 91 9.28 6.50 3.47
C MET A 91 8.54 7.52 2.58
N ARG A 92 9.22 8.12 1.58
CA ARG A 92 8.64 8.99 0.53
C ARG A 92 8.20 8.24 -0.73
N HIS A 93 7.80 6.98 -0.61
CA HIS A 93 7.06 6.28 -1.66
C HIS A 93 5.58 6.75 -1.72
N ILE A 94 5.31 7.98 -1.27
CA ILE A 94 3.98 8.50 -0.97
C ILE A 94 3.32 9.20 -2.17
N THR A 95 4.05 9.56 -3.23
CA THR A 95 3.42 10.21 -4.41
C THR A 95 4.07 9.89 -5.75
N ARG A 96 5.10 9.04 -5.76
CA ARG A 96 5.64 8.49 -7.00
C ARG A 96 5.70 6.99 -6.83
N ALA A 97 4.56 6.35 -7.13
CA ALA A 97 4.61 5.05 -7.78
C ALA A 97 5.74 5.13 -8.82
N ARG A 98 6.54 4.09 -8.89
CA ARG A 98 7.73 3.98 -9.73
C ARG A 98 7.36 4.01 -11.22
N VAL A 99 6.73 5.07 -11.72
CA VAL A 99 6.25 5.23 -13.10
C VAL A 99 7.43 5.28 -14.06
N GLU A 100 8.57 5.85 -13.64
CA GLU A 100 9.75 6.04 -14.48
C GLU A 100 10.59 4.76 -14.70
N GLN A 101 10.40 3.69 -13.92
CA GLN A 101 11.18 2.46 -14.07
C GLN A 101 10.47 1.36 -14.86
N PHE A 102 9.23 1.60 -15.32
CA PHE A 102 8.35 0.53 -15.81
C PHE A 102 7.66 0.75 -17.16
N GLY A 103 8.05 1.75 -17.95
CA GLY A 103 7.65 1.84 -19.37
C GLY A 103 6.13 1.73 -19.60
N TRP A 104 5.34 2.41 -18.77
CA TRP A 104 3.93 2.64 -19.05
C TRP A 104 3.85 3.70 -20.17
N PRO A 105 3.00 3.54 -21.20
CA PRO A 105 2.87 4.53 -22.27
C PRO A 105 2.37 5.89 -21.77
#